data_AF-A0A2J8X9W5-F1
#
_entry.id   AF-A0A2J8X9W5-F1
#
_cell.length_a   1.000
_cell.length_b   1.000
_cell.length_c   1.000
_cell.angle_alpha   90.00
_cell.angle_beta   90.00
_cell.angle_gamma   90.00
#
_symmetry.space_group_name_H-M   'P 1'
#
loop_
_entity.id
_entity.type
_entity.pdbx_description
1 polymer ?
#
loop_
_entity_poly.entity_id
_entity_poly.type
_entity_poly.pdbx_seq_one_letter_code
_entity_poly.pdbx_strand_id
1 'polypeptide(L)'
;TDEQRQYYVNQFKTIQPDLNGFIPGSAAKEFFTKSKLPILELSHIWELSDFDKDGALTLDEFCAAFHLVVARKNGYDLPEKLPESLMPKLIDLEDSAALML
;
A
#
# COMPACT_ATOMS: atom_id res chain seq x y z
N THR A 1 -10.01 11.38 -1.06
CA THR A 1 -11.39 11.54 -0.52
C THR A 1 -11.88 10.19 -0.05
N ASP A 2 -13.02 10.12 0.65
CA ASP A 2 -13.59 8.86 1.13
C ASP A 2 -13.94 7.90 -0.02
N GLU A 3 -14.42 8.42 -1.15
CA GLU A 3 -14.72 7.61 -2.34
C GLU A 3 -13.44 6.97 -2.91
N GLN A 4 -12.33 7.70 -2.89
CA GLN A 4 -11.05 7.21 -3.38
C GLN A 4 -10.49 6.11 -2.47
N ARG A 5 -10.62 6.27 -1.14
CA ARG A 5 -10.25 5.20 -0.19
C ARG A 5 -11.13 3.97 -0.41
N GLN A 6 -12.44 4.14 -0.59
CA GLN A 6 -13.35 3.02 -0.86
C GLN A 6 -13.01 2.30 -2.15
N TYR A 7 -12.62 3.04 -3.20
CA TYR A 7 -12.14 2.43 -4.44
C TYR A 7 -10.88 1.59 -4.21
N TYR A 8 -9.91 2.07 -3.43
CA TYR A 8 -8.68 1.33 -3.11
C TYR A 8 -8.96 0.07 -2.29
N VAL A 9 -9.84 0.17 -1.29
CA VAL A 9 -10.32 -0.98 -0.51
C VAL A 9 -10.96 -2.03 -1.42
N ASN A 10 -11.76 -1.60 -2.40
CA ASN A 10 -12.37 -2.53 -3.35
C ASN A 10 -11.32 -3.21 -4.25
N GLN A 11 -10.24 -2.51 -4.63
CA GLN A 11 -9.13 -3.14 -5.36
C GLN A 11 -8.36 -4.14 -4.50
N PHE A 12 -8.06 -3.80 -3.24
CA PHE A 12 -7.43 -4.72 -2.28
C PHE A 12 -8.23 -6.02 -2.16
N LYS A 13 -9.56 -5.93 -2.01
CA LYS A 13 -10.48 -7.07 -1.91
C LYS A 13 -10.49 -7.99 -3.13
N THR A 14 -9.99 -7.55 -4.29
CA THR A 14 -9.86 -8.43 -5.47
C THR A 14 -8.69 -9.42 -5.35
N ILE A 15 -7.75 -9.16 -4.44
CA ILE A 15 -6.54 -9.96 -4.20
C ILE A 15 -6.64 -10.65 -2.83
N GLN A 16 -7.08 -9.91 -1.82
CA GLN A 16 -7.18 -10.33 -0.42
C GLN A 16 -8.54 -9.90 0.15
N PRO A 17 -9.52 -10.82 0.30
CA PRO A 17 -10.86 -10.48 0.76
C PRO A 17 -10.93 -10.07 2.25
N ASP A 18 -9.97 -10.51 3.07
CA ASP A 18 -9.86 -10.13 4.48
C ASP A 18 -9.10 -8.81 4.63
N LEU A 19 -9.75 -7.77 5.17
CA LEU A 19 -9.14 -6.44 5.32
C LEU A 19 -8.02 -6.38 6.35
N ASN A 20 -7.93 -7.37 7.24
CA ASN A 20 -6.83 -7.52 8.19
C ASN A 20 -5.75 -8.48 7.67
N GLY A 21 -5.94 -9.02 6.47
CA GLY A 21 -4.98 -9.89 5.82
C GLY A 21 -3.86 -9.12 5.15
N PHE A 22 -2.87 -9.87 4.68
CA PHE A 22 -1.69 -9.35 3.99
C PHE A 22 -1.71 -9.78 2.52
N ILE A 23 -1.20 -8.93 1.64
CA ILE A 23 -0.91 -9.27 0.25
C ILE A 23 0.59 -9.55 0.14
N PRO A 24 1.02 -10.79 -0.14
CA PRO A 24 2.45 -11.09 -0.31
C PRO A 24 3.02 -10.38 -1.54
N GLY A 25 4.30 -10.03 -1.50
CA GLY A 25 4.96 -9.27 -2.57
C GLY A 25 4.83 -9.87 -3.97
N SER A 26 4.74 -11.20 -4.10
CA SER A 26 4.46 -11.86 -5.38
C SER A 26 3.10 -11.47 -5.96
N ALA A 27 2.04 -11.52 -5.15
CA ALA A 27 0.69 -11.14 -5.56
C ALA A 27 0.58 -9.63 -5.83
N ALA A 28 1.21 -8.81 -4.99
CA ALA A 28 1.28 -7.37 -5.21
C ALA A 28 1.98 -7.02 -6.54
N LYS A 29 3.11 -7.67 -6.84
CA LYS A 29 3.83 -7.51 -8.11
C LYS A 29 2.96 -7.88 -9.32
N GLU A 30 2.28 -9.02 -9.29
CA GLU A 30 1.36 -9.44 -10.35
C GLU A 30 0.21 -8.44 -10.55
N PHE A 31 -0.28 -7.85 -9.46
CA PHE A 31 -1.31 -6.83 -9.53
C PHE A 31 -0.78 -5.51 -10.13
N PHE A 32 0.29 -4.94 -9.58
CA PHE A 32 0.78 -3.62 -9.97
C PHE A 32 1.42 -3.59 -11.35
N THR A 33 1.97 -4.70 -11.85
CA THR A 33 2.50 -4.78 -13.23
C THR A 33 1.42 -4.53 -14.30
N LYS A 34 0.14 -4.75 -13.99
CA LYS A 34 -0.99 -4.42 -14.88
C LYS A 34 -1.13 -2.91 -15.15
N SER A 35 -0.51 -2.07 -14.31
CA SER A 35 -0.46 -0.62 -14.50
C SER A 35 0.33 -0.20 -15.75
N LYS A 36 1.22 -1.07 -16.24
CA LYS A 36 2.21 -0.82 -17.31
C LYS A 36 3.26 0.23 -16.97
N LEU A 37 3.46 0.54 -15.69
CA LEU A 37 4.62 1.33 -15.26
C LEU A 37 5.91 0.52 -15.41
N PRO A 38 7.06 1.19 -15.64
CA PRO A 38 8.36 0.54 -15.63
C PRO A 38 8.61 -0.22 -14.33
N ILE A 39 9.27 -1.38 -14.43
CA ILE A 39 9.58 -2.22 -13.25
C ILE A 39 10.36 -1.45 -12.19
N LEU A 40 11.30 -0.58 -12.60
CA LEU A 40 12.08 0.24 -11.68
C LEU A 40 11.19 1.18 -10.84
N GLU A 41 10.15 1.76 -11.44
CA GLU A 41 9.21 2.62 -10.73
C GLU A 41 8.32 1.81 -9.79
N LEU A 42 7.89 0.62 -10.20
CA LEU A 42 7.12 -0.29 -9.34
C LEU A 42 7.95 -0.77 -8.15
N SER A 43 9.25 -1.03 -8.34
CA SER A 43 10.17 -1.35 -7.24
C SER A 43 10.31 -0.18 -6.27
N HIS A 44 10.47 1.05 -6.77
CA HIS A 44 10.53 2.25 -5.91
C HIS A 44 9.23 2.43 -5.11
N ILE A 45 8.06 2.25 -5.75
CA ILE A 45 6.77 2.32 -5.07
C ILE A 45 6.67 1.24 -3.98
N TRP A 46 7.11 0.01 -4.27
CA TRP A 46 7.17 -1.07 -3.29
C TRP A 46 8.02 -0.68 -2.08
N GLU A 47 9.24 -0.19 -2.32
CA GLU A 47 10.16 0.23 -1.26
C GLU A 47 9.60 1.38 -0.40
N LEU A 48 8.77 2.24 -0.97
CA LEU A 48 8.08 3.28 -0.21
C LEU A 48 6.89 2.76 0.60
N SER A 49 6.24 1.70 0.15
CA SER A 49 4.92 1.28 0.65
C SER A 49 4.98 0.12 1.64
N ASP A 50 5.87 -0.84 1.43
CA ASP A 50 6.20 -1.91 2.39
C ASP A 50 6.99 -1.25 3.53
N PHE A 51 6.28 -0.73 4.54
CA PHE A 51 6.81 0.24 5.50
C PHE A 51 7.60 -0.48 6.60
N ASP A 52 7.07 -1.59 7.09
CA ASP A 52 7.70 -2.43 8.11
C ASP A 52 8.70 -3.45 7.55
N LYS A 53 8.79 -3.57 6.21
CA LYS A 53 9.76 -4.42 5.48
C LYS A 53 9.52 -5.91 5.69
N ASP A 54 8.27 -6.32 5.91
CA ASP A 54 7.89 -7.72 6.10
C ASP A 54 7.76 -8.50 4.77
N GLY A 55 7.76 -7.81 3.63
CA GLY A 55 7.64 -8.40 2.30
C GLY A 55 6.19 -8.63 1.85
N ALA A 56 5.22 -8.06 2.57
CA ALA A 56 3.81 -8.07 2.28
C ALA A 56 3.23 -6.64 2.39
N LEU A 57 1.95 -6.49 2.06
CA LEU A 57 1.23 -5.23 2.20
C LEU A 57 -0.05 -5.46 2.98
N THR A 58 -0.21 -4.71 4.06
CA THR A 58 -1.49 -4.46 4.72
C THR A 58 -2.42 -3.64 3.82
N LEU A 59 -3.69 -3.45 4.23
CA LEU A 59 -4.62 -2.59 3.51
C LEU A 59 -4.09 -1.16 3.35
N ASP A 60 -3.51 -0.58 4.41
CA ASP A 60 -3.05 0.81 4.38
C ASP A 60 -1.79 0.96 3.53
N GLU A 61 -0.85 0.01 3.58
CA GLU A 61 0.33 -0.02 2.70
C GLU A 61 -0.06 -0.24 1.24
N PHE A 62 -1.03 -1.11 0.97
CA PHE A 62 -1.58 -1.27 -0.37
C PHE A 62 -2.23 0.04 -0.86
N CYS A 63 -2.99 0.74 0.00
CA CYS A 63 -3.58 2.03 -0.36
C CYS A 63 -2.50 3.06 -0.72
N ALA A 64 -1.39 3.10 0.04
CA ALA A 64 -0.25 3.97 -0.27
C ALA A 64 0.38 3.60 -1.63
N ALA A 65 0.71 2.32 -1.84
CA ALA A 65 1.27 1.83 -3.09
C ALA A 65 0.38 2.14 -4.29
N PHE A 66 -0.91 1.84 -4.18
CA PHE A 66 -1.86 2.04 -5.26
C PHE A 66 -2.11 3.53 -5.54
N HIS A 67 -2.10 4.39 -4.51
CA HIS A 67 -2.14 5.83 -4.70
C HIS A 67 -0.94 6.33 -5.49
N LEU A 68 0.28 5.89 -5.15
CA LEU A 68 1.50 6.25 -5.87
C LEU A 68 1.46 5.78 -7.34
N VAL A 69 0.96 4.56 -7.59
CA VAL A 69 0.75 4.06 -8.96
C VAL A 69 -0.22 4.97 -9.73
N VAL A 70 -1.36 5.34 -9.14
CA VAL A 70 -2.35 6.21 -9.78
C VAL A 70 -1.76 7.60 -10.05
N ALA A 71 -1.06 8.19 -9.09
CA ALA A 71 -0.40 9.48 -9.24
C ALA A 71 0.62 9.43 -10.38
N ARG A 72 1.48 8.41 -10.39
CA ARG A 72 2.51 8.25 -11.42
C ARG A 72 1.91 8.11 -12.82
N LYS A 73 0.84 7.31 -12.97
CA LYS A 73 0.11 7.19 -14.24
C LYS A 73 -0.54 8.49 -14.72
N ASN A 74 -0.86 9.40 -13.80
CA ASN A 74 -1.41 10.72 -14.12
C ASN A 74 -0.31 11.77 -14.39
N GLY A 75 0.96 11.36 -14.48
CA GLY A 75 2.07 12.22 -14.86
C GLY A 75 2.75 12.93 -13.69
N TYR A 76 2.41 12.61 -12.45
CA TYR A 76 3.13 13.12 -11.28
C TYR A 76 4.43 12.34 -11.06
N ASP A 77 5.44 13.03 -10.54
CA ASP A 77 6.69 12.39 -10.15
C ASP A 77 6.53 11.59 -8.86
N LEU A 78 7.29 10.50 -8.74
CA LEU A 78 7.34 9.72 -7.51
C LEU A 78 8.15 10.48 -6.45
N PRO A 79 7.68 10.51 -5.19
CA PRO A 79 8.42 11.16 -4.13
C PRO A 79 9.66 10.33 -3.74
N GLU A 80 10.68 10.96 -3.17
CA GLU A 80 11.86 10.26 -2.65
C GLU A 80 11.57 9.53 -1.33
N LYS A 81 10.54 9.98 -0.59
CA LYS A 81 10.09 9.41 0.68
C LYS A 81 8.57 9.38 0.72
N LEU A 82 8.00 8.43 1.44
CA LEU A 82 6.55 8.35 1.60
C LEU A 82 6.06 9.60 2.36
N PRO A 83 5.15 10.43 1.79
CA PRO A 83 4.60 11.58 2.50
C PRO A 83 3.85 11.15 3.76
N GLU A 84 3.89 11.97 4.82
CA GLU A 84 3.22 11.67 6.10
C GLU A 84 1.72 11.39 5.94
N SER A 85 1.06 12.02 4.96
CA SER A 85 -0.36 11.81 4.66
C SER A 85 -0.68 10.41 4.11
N LEU A 86 0.32 9.68 3.61
CA LEU A 86 0.21 8.32 3.09
C LEU A 86 0.88 7.27 3.98
N MET A 87 1.51 7.69 5.08
CA MET A 87 2.12 6.76 6.02
C MET A 87 1.04 5.85 6.63
N PRO A 88 1.23 4.52 6.62
CA PRO A 88 0.37 3.61 7.37
C PRO A 88 0.30 4.08 8.82
N LYS A 89 -0.90 4.16 9.36
CA LYS A 89 -1.04 4.43 10.79
C LYS A 89 -0.54 3.17 11.49
N LEU A 90 0.59 3.24 12.19
CA LEU A 90 1.10 2.17 13.06
C LEU A 90 0.16 1.83 14.24
N ILE A 91 -1.07 2.33 14.20
CA ILE A 91 -2.11 2.11 15.20
C ILE A 91 -2.73 0.75 14.91
N ASP A 92 -2.06 -0.30 15.39
CA ASP A 92 -2.69 -1.52 15.92
C ASP A 92 -1.69 -2.53 16.53
N LEU A 93 -0.38 -2.22 16.58
CA LEU A 93 0.61 -3.08 17.27
C LEU A 93 1.02 -2.62 18.67
N GLU A 94 0.91 -1.33 19.00
CA GLU A 94 1.28 -0.83 20.35
C GLU A 94 0.12 -0.82 21.36
N ASP A 95 -1.15 -0.74 20.92
CA ASP A 95 -2.30 -0.68 21.84
C ASP A 95 -2.71 -2.06 22.43
N SER A 96 -2.25 -3.17 21.85
CA SER A 96 -2.46 -4.51 22.44
C SER A 96 -1.62 -4.73 23.71
N ALA A 97 -0.50 -4.01 23.86
CA ALA A 97 0.32 -4.06 25.07
C ALA A 97 -0.24 -3.20 26.23
N ALA A 98 -1.13 -2.25 25.94
CA ALA A 98 -1.68 -1.31 26.93
C ALA A 98 -2.95 -1.82 27.66
N LEU A 99 -3.55 -2.94 27.21
CA LEU A 99 -4.73 -3.55 27.83
C LEU A 99 -4.41 -4.71 28.80
N MET A 100 -3.14 -4.90 29.18
CA MET A 100 -2.71 -5.87 30.20
C MET A 100 -2.12 -5.22 31.47
N LEU A 101 -2.59 -4.04 31.86
CA LEU A 101 -2.42 -3.48 33.21
C LEU A 101 -3.78 -3.12 33.81
#